data_AF-A0A7I8IKK1-F1
#
_entry.id   AF-A0A7I8IKK1-F1
#
_cell.length_a   1.000
_cell.length_b   1.000
_cell.length_c   1.000
_cell.angle_alpha   90.00
_cell.angle_beta   90.00
_cell.angle_gamma   90.00
#
_symmetry.space_group_name_H-M   'P 1'
#
loop_
_entity.id
_entity.type
_entity.pdbx_description
1 polymer ?
#
loop_
_entity_poly.entity_id
_entity_poly.type
_entity_poly.pdbx_seq_one_letter_code
_entity_poly.pdbx_strand_id
1 'polypeptide(L)'
;MRSRTHFCSLLFLLLAASPSPGRADDYGLDEEAATPPAAENCDGIFLTYTFLRRSKEYPHVKNASAQAWAFESVATLLNTGRQDLQGWNLFIGFQHGEILVSASGAVLTEGPEFPAHTDLKNSIDTAGDINQIQIEVQLKGTQFGLRDPALPMPRTLKLLNDGYLCPKPTRHGSVMYLCCSRDPKFKANKMAATKFLPRRAGDLTIAYDVLQAFEGKYLAQVTLDNWNPLGRLDNWNLTWEWKRGEFIYSMKGAYTHLKDASSCIYGEASTFYQSLDFAAVLNCQRRPVIADLPQNAPKPSSSSSSSRSPGHEPHSSLPPTELEDRRRPQPRLPLRAAAKGQPHGVPGPFGLDAVSTAVASWQVVCNITRPKAKASRCCVSFSAYYNDSVVPCGTCACGCADGLVCDADAPPLLLPSEALLVPFNNRTAKAKAWASIKHRPVPNPLPCGDFCGVSINWHIYSNYRNGWTARITIFNWEGYTFKDWFAAVQLRRAFQGYERVYSFNGTKLPELHNTLFFEGLPGLNYLMPLSEDKDQSGGSRVPGKQQSVISFTKKLTPGIDIEAGDGFPSRVYFNGEECALPTDIPRADAGRAIAASLSWFRSR
;
A
#
# COMPACT_ATOMS: atom_id res chain seq x y z
N MET A 1 59.10 75.82 -9.55
CA MET A 1 59.15 75.85 -8.07
C MET A 1 59.07 74.41 -7.59
N ARG A 2 60.18 73.66 -7.51
CA ARG A 2 61.15 73.51 -6.38
C ARG A 2 60.50 73.12 -5.04
N SER A 3 60.84 71.91 -4.57
CA SER A 3 61.17 71.43 -3.19
C SER A 3 60.54 70.04 -3.04
N ARG A 4 61.22 68.88 -2.94
CA ARG A 4 62.46 68.40 -2.28
C ARG A 4 62.52 68.62 -0.76
N THR A 5 62.86 67.49 -0.10
CA THR A 5 63.54 67.27 1.20
C THR A 5 62.71 67.53 2.47
N HIS A 6 62.75 66.77 3.58
CA HIS A 6 63.76 65.99 4.33
C HIS A 6 63.05 64.88 5.15
N PHE A 7 63.58 63.67 5.41
CA PHE A 7 64.71 63.26 6.29
C PHE A 7 64.42 63.32 7.81
N CYS A 8 64.39 62.14 8.48
CA CYS A 8 64.94 61.81 9.82
C CYS A 8 64.33 60.47 10.30
N SER A 9 65.05 59.34 10.34
CA SER A 9 66.13 58.94 11.28
C SER A 9 65.66 58.58 12.69
N LEU A 10 65.85 57.32 13.07
CA LEU A 10 66.61 56.79 14.23
C LEU A 10 66.01 55.43 14.65
N LEU A 11 66.66 54.28 14.39
CA LEU A 11 67.88 53.70 15.00
C LEU A 11 67.56 52.90 16.28
N PHE A 12 68.20 51.71 16.36
CA PHE A 12 68.49 50.81 17.50
C PHE A 12 67.85 49.42 17.37
N LEU A 13 68.53 48.29 17.57
CA LEU A 13 69.95 47.91 17.57
C LEU A 13 69.96 46.38 17.57
N LEU A 14 70.90 45.80 16.81
CA LEU A 14 71.50 44.45 16.88
C LEU A 14 70.99 43.43 17.91
N LEU A 15 70.83 42.16 17.47
CA LEU A 15 71.66 41.05 17.96
C LEU A 15 71.52 39.81 17.07
N ALA A 16 72.67 39.27 16.68
CA ALA A 16 72.86 38.06 15.91
C ALA A 16 72.77 36.80 16.80
N ALA A 17 72.21 35.71 16.26
CA ALA A 17 72.61 34.33 16.57
C ALA A 17 71.91 33.35 15.60
N SER A 18 72.68 32.76 14.69
CA SER A 18 72.38 31.47 14.05
C SER A 18 72.74 30.33 15.02
N PRO A 19 72.01 29.19 15.07
CA PRO A 19 72.50 28.03 14.30
C PRO A 19 71.42 27.10 13.70
N SER A 20 71.83 26.47 12.60
CA SER A 20 71.32 25.31 11.84
C SER A 20 71.10 24.01 12.66
N PRO A 21 70.79 22.85 12.04
CA PRO A 21 69.80 22.48 11.01
C PRO A 21 68.90 21.30 11.48
N GLY A 22 67.65 21.23 11.04
CA GLY A 22 66.74 20.13 11.37
C GLY A 22 66.03 19.62 10.12
N ARG A 23 66.40 18.41 9.70
CA ARG A 23 65.76 17.55 8.69
C ARG A 23 64.23 17.60 8.84
N ALA A 24 63.52 17.94 7.76
CA ALA A 24 62.11 17.62 7.62
C ALA A 24 61.95 16.85 6.32
N ASP A 25 61.35 15.69 6.47
CA ASP A 25 61.28 14.62 5.51
C ASP A 25 60.44 14.98 4.27
N ASP A 26 60.84 14.33 3.20
CA ASP A 26 60.14 14.15 1.93
C ASP A 26 58.66 13.79 2.15
N TYR A 27 57.77 14.76 1.93
CA TYR A 27 56.35 14.49 1.71
C TYR A 27 56.11 14.66 0.22
N GLY A 28 55.92 13.52 -0.45
CA GLY A 28 55.37 13.46 -1.79
C GLY A 28 54.06 14.24 -1.82
N LEU A 29 54.06 15.33 -2.59
CA LEU A 29 52.84 16.03 -2.97
C LEU A 29 52.02 15.04 -3.79
N ASP A 30 50.90 14.59 -3.21
CA ASP A 30 49.82 13.98 -3.96
C ASP A 30 49.54 14.87 -5.18
N GLU A 31 49.67 14.28 -6.36
CA GLU A 31 49.42 14.92 -7.64
C GLU A 31 47.93 15.30 -7.66
N GLU A 32 47.63 16.57 -7.35
CA GLU A 32 46.29 17.13 -7.39
C GLU A 32 45.71 16.86 -8.79
N ALA A 33 44.60 16.13 -8.84
CA ALA A 33 43.99 15.66 -10.08
C ALA A 33 43.66 16.85 -10.99
N ALA A 34 44.54 17.15 -11.94
CA ALA A 34 44.40 18.30 -12.81
C ALA A 34 43.16 18.16 -13.69
N THR A 35 42.27 19.15 -13.63
CA THR A 35 41.13 19.27 -14.55
C THR A 35 41.63 19.29 -16.01
N PRO A 36 40.99 18.57 -16.94
CA PRO A 36 41.36 18.64 -18.35
C PRO A 36 41.31 20.10 -18.84
N PRO A 37 42.26 20.59 -19.67
CA PRO A 37 42.27 22.00 -20.12
C PRO A 37 40.99 22.46 -20.83
N ALA A 38 40.25 21.50 -21.41
CA ALA A 38 38.97 21.76 -22.05
C ALA A 38 37.81 21.99 -21.06
N ALA A 39 37.96 21.60 -19.79
CA ALA A 39 36.98 21.81 -18.72
C ALA A 39 37.02 23.25 -18.17
N GLU A 40 38.19 23.92 -18.23
CA GLU A 40 38.38 25.28 -17.69
C GLU A 40 37.47 26.33 -18.34
N ASN A 41 37.08 26.10 -19.60
CA ASN A 41 36.21 27.01 -20.36
C ASN A 41 34.73 26.57 -20.37
N CYS A 42 34.33 25.60 -19.55
CA CYS A 42 32.95 25.11 -19.51
C CYS A 42 32.14 25.79 -18.40
N ASP A 43 31.07 26.49 -18.77
CA ASP A 43 30.06 27.01 -17.83
C ASP A 43 28.80 26.11 -17.86
N GLY A 44 28.82 25.03 -17.08
CA GLY A 44 27.72 24.06 -17.01
C GLY A 44 28.17 22.65 -16.62
N ILE A 45 27.74 21.64 -17.38
CA ILE A 45 28.11 20.24 -17.14
C ILE A 45 29.10 19.79 -18.21
N PHE A 46 30.32 19.47 -17.78
CA PHE A 46 31.36 18.94 -18.65
C PHE A 46 31.33 17.42 -18.65
N LEU A 47 31.15 16.82 -19.83
CA LEU A 47 31.15 15.37 -19.99
C LEU A 47 32.40 14.94 -20.74
N THR A 48 33.04 13.87 -20.26
CA THR A 48 34.15 13.22 -20.96
C THR A 48 33.93 11.72 -21.05
N TYR A 49 34.45 11.13 -22.12
CA TYR A 49 34.58 9.70 -22.30
C TYR A 49 36.01 9.43 -22.76
N THR A 50 36.75 8.66 -21.99
CA THR A 50 38.15 8.31 -22.23
C THR A 50 38.25 6.81 -22.46
N PHE A 51 38.71 6.43 -23.64
CA PHE A 51 39.07 5.04 -23.93
C PHE A 51 40.46 4.74 -23.36
N LEU A 52 40.56 3.76 -22.46
CA LEU A 52 41.83 3.40 -21.81
C LEU A 52 42.59 2.37 -22.64
N ARG A 53 41.99 1.19 -22.81
CA ARG A 53 42.65 0.07 -23.50
C ARG A 53 41.65 -0.94 -24.04
N ARG A 54 42.11 -1.77 -24.96
CA ARG A 54 41.45 -3.01 -25.37
C ARG A 54 42.42 -4.18 -25.36
N SER A 55 41.91 -5.37 -25.09
CA SER A 55 42.62 -6.63 -25.23
C SER A 55 41.79 -7.61 -26.05
N LYS A 56 42.47 -8.47 -26.81
CA LYS A 56 41.81 -9.51 -27.60
C LYS A 56 41.19 -10.54 -26.64
N GLU A 57 39.91 -10.85 -26.82
CA GLU A 57 39.16 -11.73 -25.92
C GLU A 57 38.81 -13.06 -26.59
N TYR A 58 38.65 -14.13 -25.79
CA TYR A 58 38.28 -15.44 -26.32
C TYR A 58 36.81 -15.47 -26.81
N PRO A 59 36.48 -16.28 -27.84
CA PRO A 59 37.39 -17.11 -28.63
C PRO A 59 38.19 -16.30 -29.66
N HIS A 60 39.45 -16.68 -29.86
CA HIS A 60 40.31 -16.05 -30.87
C HIS A 60 39.96 -16.54 -32.27
N VAL A 61 39.25 -15.71 -33.04
CA VAL A 61 38.81 -16.02 -34.40
C VAL A 61 39.62 -15.24 -35.43
N LYS A 62 39.73 -15.80 -36.65
CA LYS A 62 40.41 -15.14 -37.78
C LYS A 62 39.55 -14.05 -38.43
N ASN A 63 38.22 -14.12 -38.26
CA ASN A 63 37.30 -13.14 -38.80
C ASN A 63 37.26 -11.88 -37.92
N ALA A 64 37.79 -10.77 -38.44
CA ALA A 64 37.87 -9.50 -37.71
C ALA A 64 36.51 -8.95 -37.26
N SER A 65 35.44 -9.20 -38.02
CA SER A 65 34.07 -8.77 -37.68
C SER A 65 33.45 -9.58 -36.54
N ALA A 66 33.91 -10.82 -36.35
CA ALA A 66 33.43 -11.71 -35.29
C ALA A 66 34.36 -11.77 -34.07
N GLN A 67 35.54 -11.14 -34.14
CA GLN A 67 36.50 -11.13 -33.03
C GLN A 67 36.00 -10.20 -31.92
N ALA A 68 35.84 -10.76 -30.73
CA ALA A 68 35.56 -10.05 -29.49
C ALA A 68 36.82 -9.36 -28.96
N TRP A 69 36.68 -8.13 -28.48
CA TRP A 69 37.72 -7.38 -27.78
C TRP A 69 37.16 -6.89 -26.47
N ALA A 70 37.81 -7.20 -25.35
CA ALA A 70 37.49 -6.58 -24.07
C ALA A 70 37.99 -5.12 -24.11
N PHE A 71 37.19 -4.18 -23.64
CA PHE A 71 37.57 -2.77 -23.54
C PHE A 71 37.37 -2.24 -22.11
N GLU A 72 38.21 -1.27 -21.76
CA GLU A 72 38.11 -0.48 -20.55
C GLU A 72 38.05 1.00 -20.93
N SER A 73 37.10 1.71 -20.34
CA SER A 73 36.90 3.14 -20.57
C SER A 73 36.34 3.81 -19.34
N VAL A 74 36.52 5.13 -19.24
CA VAL A 74 36.06 5.95 -18.14
C VAL A 74 35.17 7.05 -18.69
N ALA A 75 33.97 7.20 -18.16
CA ALA A 75 33.11 8.35 -18.42
C ALA A 75 33.07 9.25 -17.19
N THR A 76 33.26 10.55 -17.37
CA THR A 76 33.29 11.50 -16.26
C THR A 76 32.26 12.61 -16.50
N LEU A 77 31.53 12.95 -15.44
CA LEU A 77 30.69 14.15 -15.41
C LEU A 77 31.26 15.09 -14.37
N LEU A 78 31.50 16.34 -14.77
CA LEU A 78 32.02 17.40 -13.90
C LEU A 78 31.04 18.58 -13.94
N ASN A 79 30.54 18.99 -12.78
CA ASN A 79 29.66 20.14 -12.63
C ASN A 79 30.49 21.40 -12.35
N THR A 80 30.80 22.15 -13.40
CA THR A 80 31.47 23.45 -13.30
C THR A 80 30.46 24.59 -13.17
N GLY A 81 29.16 24.30 -13.25
CA GLY A 81 28.07 25.26 -13.20
C GLY A 81 27.72 25.73 -11.80
N ARG A 82 26.68 26.56 -11.73
CA ARG A 82 26.23 27.26 -10.50
C ARG A 82 25.12 26.56 -9.72
N GLN A 83 24.63 25.41 -10.20
CA GLN A 83 23.50 24.71 -9.60
C GLN A 83 23.75 23.21 -9.58
N ASP A 84 23.18 22.55 -8.59
CA ASP A 84 23.28 21.11 -8.46
C ASP A 84 22.59 20.42 -9.63
N LEU A 85 23.23 19.39 -10.17
CA LEU A 85 22.65 18.52 -11.18
C LEU A 85 21.94 17.37 -10.45
N GLN A 86 20.62 17.52 -10.33
CA GLN A 86 19.78 16.51 -9.68
C GLN A 86 19.63 15.26 -10.55
N GLY A 87 19.87 14.08 -9.96
CA GLY A 87 19.70 12.78 -10.63
C GLY A 87 20.31 12.74 -12.04
N TRP A 88 21.63 12.91 -12.15
CA TRP A 88 22.35 12.94 -13.43
C TRP A 88 22.01 11.73 -14.31
N ASN A 89 21.89 11.96 -15.62
CA ASN A 89 21.50 10.94 -16.60
C ASN A 89 22.39 11.06 -17.85
N LEU A 90 23.31 10.11 -18.01
CA LEU A 90 24.28 10.06 -19.09
C LEU A 90 23.90 9.02 -20.14
N PHE A 91 23.87 9.43 -21.41
CA PHE A 91 23.70 8.52 -22.53
C PHE A 91 24.98 8.37 -23.35
N ILE A 92 25.42 7.12 -23.51
CA ILE A 92 26.56 6.73 -24.35
C ILE A 92 26.04 5.85 -25.49
N GLY A 93 26.11 6.36 -26.71
CA GLY A 93 25.66 5.66 -27.92
C GLY A 93 26.78 4.81 -28.51
N PHE A 94 26.90 3.57 -28.07
CA PHE A 94 27.80 2.56 -28.64
C PHE A 94 27.42 2.19 -30.09
N GLN A 95 28.37 1.71 -30.91
CA GLN A 95 28.15 1.53 -32.36
C GLN A 95 28.80 0.29 -33.02
N HIS A 96 29.54 -0.51 -32.26
CA HIS A 96 30.26 -1.70 -32.68
C HIS A 96 29.77 -2.99 -31.99
N GLY A 97 28.49 -3.02 -31.61
CA GLY A 97 27.87 -4.18 -30.93
C GLY A 97 28.40 -4.40 -29.52
N GLU A 98 28.71 -3.32 -28.80
CA GLU A 98 29.32 -3.36 -27.49
C GLU A 98 28.37 -3.97 -26.43
N ILE A 99 28.91 -4.87 -25.61
CA ILE A 99 28.24 -5.51 -24.47
C ILE A 99 28.92 -5.00 -23.21
N LEU A 100 28.21 -4.23 -22.39
CA LEU A 100 28.71 -3.76 -21.10
C LEU A 100 28.61 -4.88 -20.05
N VAL A 101 29.71 -5.16 -19.37
CA VAL A 101 29.81 -6.16 -18.29
C VAL A 101 29.76 -5.50 -16.93
N SER A 102 30.38 -4.33 -16.78
CA SER A 102 30.32 -3.55 -15.55
C SER A 102 30.37 -2.04 -15.80
N ALA A 103 29.70 -1.28 -14.95
CA ALA A 103 29.74 0.17 -14.89
C ALA A 103 29.87 0.60 -13.41
N SER A 104 31.10 0.63 -12.90
CA SER A 104 31.36 1.01 -11.50
C SER A 104 31.08 2.52 -11.34
N GLY A 105 30.26 2.89 -10.36
CA GLY A 105 29.83 4.29 -10.16
C GLY A 105 28.52 4.68 -10.86
N ALA A 106 27.88 3.76 -11.61
CA ALA A 106 26.60 4.01 -12.29
C ALA A 106 25.68 2.78 -12.26
N VAL A 107 24.39 2.99 -12.50
CA VAL A 107 23.38 1.92 -12.66
C VAL A 107 22.98 1.88 -14.13
N LEU A 108 23.20 0.75 -14.80
CA LEU A 108 22.82 0.57 -16.20
C LEU A 108 21.30 0.41 -16.32
N THR A 109 20.67 1.23 -17.17
CA THR A 109 19.23 1.16 -17.45
C THR A 109 19.01 0.92 -18.94
N GLU A 110 18.29 -0.15 -19.29
CA GLU A 110 17.76 -0.34 -20.65
C GLU A 110 16.30 0.14 -20.67
N GLY A 111 16.00 1.22 -21.40
CA GLY A 111 14.64 1.77 -21.52
C GLY A 111 14.24 2.77 -20.41
N PRO A 112 13.06 3.41 -20.52
CA PRO A 112 12.81 4.69 -19.86
C PRO A 112 12.63 4.55 -18.34
N GLU A 113 13.75 4.83 -17.67
CA GLU A 113 13.92 5.49 -16.37
C GLU A 113 13.79 4.69 -15.06
N PHE A 114 14.97 4.31 -14.56
CA PHE A 114 15.32 4.37 -13.15
C PHE A 114 16.46 5.37 -12.95
N PRO A 115 16.47 6.12 -11.83
CA PRO A 115 17.76 6.42 -11.24
C PRO A 115 17.77 6.14 -9.73
N ALA A 116 18.79 5.40 -9.32
CA ALA A 116 19.44 5.62 -8.04
C ALA A 116 20.70 6.42 -8.38
N HIS A 117 20.60 7.75 -8.45
CA HIS A 117 21.77 8.60 -8.62
C HIS A 117 21.70 9.71 -7.57
N THR A 118 22.80 9.86 -6.84
CA THR A 118 23.04 10.99 -5.94
C THR A 118 23.21 12.27 -6.74
N ASP A 119 22.70 13.38 -6.23
CA ASP A 119 22.83 14.68 -6.87
C ASP A 119 24.30 15.10 -6.97
N LEU A 120 24.71 15.65 -8.11
CA LEU A 120 26.06 16.15 -8.34
C LEU A 120 26.10 17.64 -7.98
N LYS A 121 26.82 17.98 -6.90
CA LYS A 121 26.83 19.35 -6.37
C LYS A 121 27.52 20.33 -7.31
N ASN A 122 27.26 21.61 -7.13
CA ASN A 122 27.86 22.67 -7.93
C ASN A 122 29.22 23.14 -7.42
N SER A 123 30.01 23.75 -8.30
CA SER A 123 31.38 24.20 -8.02
C SER A 123 31.45 25.38 -7.05
N ILE A 124 30.38 26.17 -6.93
CA ILE A 124 30.32 27.35 -6.06
C ILE A 124 30.14 26.94 -4.61
N ASP A 125 29.10 26.14 -4.33
CA ASP A 125 28.73 25.75 -2.95
C ASP A 125 29.72 24.75 -2.33
N THR A 126 30.53 24.10 -3.15
CA THR A 126 31.57 23.14 -2.72
C THR A 126 32.98 23.71 -2.75
N ALA A 127 33.14 25.00 -3.08
CA ALA A 127 34.44 25.67 -3.24
C ALA A 127 35.40 24.93 -4.19
N GLY A 128 34.86 24.25 -5.22
CA GLY A 128 35.64 23.50 -6.20
C GLY A 128 36.11 22.11 -5.74
N ASP A 129 35.57 21.55 -4.64
CA ASP A 129 35.90 20.20 -4.21
C ASP A 129 35.50 19.14 -5.25
N ILE A 130 36.50 18.64 -5.99
CA ILE A 130 36.36 17.69 -7.11
C ILE A 130 35.54 16.46 -6.69
N ASN A 131 35.69 15.98 -5.45
CA ASN A 131 34.98 14.78 -4.99
C ASN A 131 33.45 14.98 -4.85
N GLN A 132 32.98 16.22 -4.78
CA GLN A 132 31.56 16.56 -4.65
C GLN A 132 30.93 17.01 -5.96
N ILE A 133 31.75 17.45 -6.92
CA ILE A 133 31.30 18.02 -8.21
C ILE A 133 31.65 17.13 -9.40
N GLN A 134 32.38 16.04 -9.19
CA GLN A 134 32.76 15.07 -10.20
C GLN A 134 32.20 13.69 -9.87
N ILE A 135 31.77 12.98 -10.91
CA ILE A 135 31.53 11.53 -10.83
C ILE A 135 32.26 10.83 -11.95
N GLU A 136 32.86 9.70 -11.61
CA GLU A 136 33.61 8.84 -12.53
C GLU A 136 32.93 7.49 -12.66
N VAL A 137 32.66 7.09 -13.89
CA VAL A 137 32.00 5.82 -14.24
C VAL A 137 32.99 4.95 -15.00
N GLN A 138 33.46 3.88 -14.37
CA GLN A 138 34.39 2.93 -14.99
C GLN A 138 33.61 1.86 -15.74
N LEU A 139 33.79 1.82 -17.06
CA LEU A 139 33.08 0.95 -17.97
C LEU A 139 34.00 -0.17 -18.45
N LYS A 140 33.57 -1.42 -18.26
CA LYS A 140 34.22 -2.61 -18.80
C LYS A 140 33.22 -3.38 -19.64
N GLY A 141 33.63 -3.75 -20.86
CA GLY A 141 32.75 -4.44 -21.79
C GLY A 141 33.48 -5.20 -22.87
N THR A 142 32.72 -5.80 -23.78
CA THR A 142 33.21 -6.47 -24.99
C THR A 142 32.71 -5.71 -26.21
N GLN A 143 33.51 -5.60 -27.27
CA GLN A 143 33.15 -4.96 -28.54
C GLN A 143 33.56 -5.84 -29.73
N PHE A 144 32.94 -5.63 -30.91
CA PHE A 144 33.19 -6.42 -32.10
C PHE A 144 33.62 -5.57 -33.31
N GLY A 145 34.33 -6.17 -34.26
CA GLY A 145 34.43 -5.63 -35.62
C GLY A 145 35.37 -4.47 -35.91
N LEU A 146 36.28 -4.13 -34.98
CA LEU A 146 37.34 -3.16 -35.24
C LEU A 146 38.71 -3.85 -35.41
N ARG A 147 39.41 -3.52 -36.50
CA ARG A 147 40.82 -3.88 -36.71
C ARG A 147 41.74 -2.84 -36.07
N ASP A 148 42.86 -3.28 -35.50
CA ASP A 148 43.93 -2.39 -35.05
C ASP A 148 44.50 -1.61 -36.25
N PRO A 149 44.68 -0.27 -36.22
CA PRO A 149 44.79 0.66 -35.08
C PRO A 149 43.53 1.48 -34.72
N ALA A 150 42.33 1.08 -35.17
CA ALA A 150 41.14 1.91 -34.99
C ALA A 150 40.69 2.00 -33.51
N LEU A 151 40.69 3.21 -32.93
CA LEU A 151 40.20 3.46 -31.57
C LEU A 151 38.67 3.41 -31.54
N PRO A 152 38.06 2.48 -30.77
CA PRO A 152 36.62 2.43 -30.60
C PRO A 152 36.16 3.69 -29.88
N MET A 153 35.28 4.46 -30.51
CA MET A 153 34.62 5.58 -29.87
C MET A 153 33.12 5.36 -29.93
N PRO A 154 32.38 5.78 -28.88
CA PRO A 154 30.95 5.92 -28.98
C PRO A 154 30.58 6.87 -30.12
N ARG A 155 29.43 6.61 -30.75
CA ARG A 155 28.85 7.47 -31.78
C ARG A 155 28.35 8.78 -31.20
N THR A 156 27.82 8.76 -29.98
CA THR A 156 27.24 9.93 -29.31
C THR A 156 27.46 9.89 -27.81
N LEU A 157 27.66 11.07 -27.22
CA LEU A 157 27.63 11.31 -25.78
C LEU A 157 26.59 12.41 -25.53
N LYS A 158 25.66 12.21 -24.59
CA LYS A 158 24.61 13.18 -24.28
C LYS A 158 24.29 13.21 -22.80
N LEU A 159 24.05 14.40 -22.28
CA LEU A 159 23.31 14.59 -21.03
C LEU A 159 21.81 14.53 -21.36
N LEU A 160 21.07 13.67 -20.66
CA LEU A 160 19.61 13.56 -20.83
C LEU A 160 18.81 14.42 -19.84
N ASN A 161 19.49 15.10 -18.90
CA ASN A 161 18.84 16.00 -17.96
C ASN A 161 18.21 17.21 -18.69
N ASP A 162 16.98 17.54 -18.32
CA ASP A 162 16.25 18.67 -18.87
C ASP A 162 16.93 20.02 -18.58
N GLY A 163 16.77 20.99 -19.48
CA GLY A 163 17.24 22.35 -19.29
C GLY A 163 18.71 22.61 -19.62
N TYR A 164 19.39 21.64 -20.24
CA TYR A 164 20.76 21.77 -20.74
C TYR A 164 20.82 21.63 -22.27
N LEU A 165 21.58 22.52 -22.91
CA LEU A 165 21.89 22.49 -24.34
C LEU A 165 23.29 21.92 -24.52
N CYS A 166 23.36 20.72 -25.08
CA CYS A 166 24.63 20.04 -25.33
C CYS A 166 24.99 20.11 -26.83
N PRO A 167 26.17 20.64 -27.19
CA PRO A 167 26.66 20.61 -28.56
C PRO A 167 27.05 19.17 -28.98
N LYS A 168 27.34 18.97 -30.27
CA LYS A 168 27.87 17.69 -30.74
C LYS A 168 29.22 17.40 -30.06
N PRO A 169 29.49 16.15 -29.63
CA PRO A 169 30.75 15.80 -28.98
C PRO A 169 31.96 16.06 -29.88
N THR A 170 33.02 16.61 -29.29
CA THR A 170 34.32 16.79 -29.95
C THR A 170 35.20 15.59 -29.64
N ARG A 171 35.87 15.03 -30.66
CA ARG A 171 36.78 13.90 -30.52
C ARG A 171 38.23 14.38 -30.65
N HIS A 172 39.06 14.02 -29.68
CA HIS A 172 40.50 14.26 -29.71
C HIS A 172 41.24 13.00 -29.24
N GLY A 173 41.78 12.23 -30.19
CA GLY A 173 42.50 10.98 -29.90
C GLY A 173 41.62 9.92 -29.21
N SER A 174 42.01 9.53 -27.99
CA SER A 174 41.32 8.59 -27.11
C SER A 174 40.27 9.23 -26.18
N VAL A 175 40.01 10.54 -26.33
CA VAL A 175 39.04 11.28 -25.53
C VAL A 175 37.95 11.87 -26.41
N MET A 176 36.71 11.77 -25.95
CA MET A 176 35.56 12.49 -26.49
C MET A 176 34.96 13.34 -25.37
N TYR A 177 34.70 14.62 -25.64
CA TYR A 177 34.18 15.53 -24.62
C TYR A 177 33.16 16.52 -25.18
N LEU A 178 32.36 17.09 -24.29
CA LEU A 178 31.44 18.19 -24.60
C LEU A 178 31.11 18.99 -23.33
N CYS A 179 30.74 20.25 -23.52
CA CYS A 179 30.25 21.12 -22.46
C CYS A 179 28.78 21.43 -22.69
N CYS A 180 27.90 21.00 -21.79
CA CYS A 180 26.48 21.34 -21.82
C CYS A 180 26.25 22.62 -21.02
N SER A 181 25.77 23.67 -21.69
CA SER A 181 25.37 24.91 -21.03
C SER A 181 23.88 24.90 -20.69
N ARG A 182 23.48 25.65 -19.67
CA ARG A 182 22.07 25.77 -19.31
C ARG A 182 21.31 26.53 -20.39
N ASP A 183 20.12 26.06 -20.74
CA ASP A 183 19.21 26.80 -21.62
C ASP A 183 18.62 28.02 -20.88
N PRO A 184 18.92 29.27 -21.29
CA PRO A 184 18.37 30.46 -20.66
C PRO A 184 16.84 30.58 -20.83
N LYS A 185 16.27 29.88 -21.81
CA LYS A 185 14.83 29.86 -22.11
C LYS A 185 14.10 28.73 -21.42
N PHE A 186 14.83 27.82 -20.77
CA PHE A 186 14.23 26.76 -19.97
C PHE A 186 13.63 27.35 -18.70
N LYS A 187 12.34 27.67 -18.77
CA LYS A 187 11.51 27.73 -17.58
C LYS A 187 11.41 26.29 -17.11
N ALA A 188 11.84 26.02 -15.88
CA ALA A 188 11.47 24.78 -15.22
C ALA A 188 9.93 24.71 -15.31
N ASN A 189 9.42 23.88 -16.22
CA ASN A 189 8.10 23.33 -15.99
C ASN A 189 8.22 22.78 -14.58
N LYS A 190 7.31 23.17 -13.66
CA LYS A 190 7.01 22.27 -12.54
C LYS A 190 6.82 20.94 -13.23
N MET A 191 7.81 20.04 -13.09
CA MET A 191 7.84 18.79 -13.84
C MET A 191 6.42 18.27 -13.73
N ALA A 192 5.78 18.05 -14.88
CA ALA A 192 4.45 17.48 -14.88
C ALA A 192 4.62 16.18 -14.12
N ALA A 193 4.19 16.21 -12.86
CA ALA A 193 4.39 15.12 -11.94
C ALA A 193 3.89 13.89 -12.67
N THR A 194 4.66 12.81 -12.69
CA THR A 194 4.05 11.49 -12.72
C THR A 194 3.29 11.36 -11.40
N LYS A 195 2.19 12.12 -11.32
CA LYS A 195 1.24 12.15 -10.22
C LYS A 195 0.73 10.74 -10.19
N PHE A 196 0.95 10.05 -9.08
CA PHE A 196 0.14 8.90 -8.74
C PHE A 196 -1.31 9.19 -9.12
N LEU A 197 -1.99 8.19 -9.68
CA LEU A 197 -3.38 8.34 -10.07
C LEU A 197 -4.14 9.00 -8.92
N PRO A 198 -4.99 10.01 -9.20
CA PRO A 198 -5.74 10.68 -8.15
C PRO A 198 -6.54 9.62 -7.39
N ARG A 199 -6.36 9.62 -6.07
CA ARG A 199 -7.01 8.69 -5.15
C ARG A 199 -8.52 8.85 -5.30
N ARG A 200 -9.24 7.74 -5.38
CA ARG A 200 -10.70 7.74 -5.46
C ARG A 200 -11.27 7.25 -4.13
N ALA A 201 -12.46 7.73 -3.80
CA ALA A 201 -13.21 7.20 -2.68
C ALA A 201 -13.44 5.69 -2.87
N GLY A 202 -13.06 4.89 -1.88
CA GLY A 202 -13.09 3.43 -1.94
C GLY A 202 -11.76 2.75 -2.32
N ASP A 203 -10.73 3.51 -2.66
CA ASP A 203 -9.40 2.96 -2.96
C ASP A 203 -8.64 2.57 -1.68
N LEU A 204 -7.99 1.41 -1.68
CA LEU A 204 -6.92 1.09 -0.75
C LEU A 204 -5.59 1.31 -1.48
N THR A 205 -4.77 2.21 -0.99
CA THR A 205 -3.46 2.49 -1.57
C THR A 205 -2.35 1.89 -0.73
N ILE A 206 -1.41 1.20 -1.38
CA ILE A 206 -0.22 0.65 -0.77
C ILE A 206 0.96 1.38 -1.39
N ALA A 207 1.68 2.17 -0.60
CA ALA A 207 2.91 2.83 -1.01
C ALA A 207 4.11 2.05 -0.47
N TYR A 208 5.14 1.91 -1.30
CA TYR A 208 6.43 1.34 -0.97
C TYR A 208 7.49 2.39 -1.24
N ASP A 209 7.97 3.03 -0.19
CA ASP A 209 8.84 4.19 -0.24
C ASP A 209 10.23 3.83 0.25
N VAL A 210 11.22 3.78 -0.65
CA VAL A 210 12.62 3.58 -0.26
C VAL A 210 13.17 4.89 0.27
N LEU A 211 13.40 4.96 1.59
CA LEU A 211 13.85 6.16 2.28
C LEU A 211 15.38 6.33 2.21
N GLN A 212 16.11 5.22 2.32
CA GLN A 212 17.57 5.19 2.31
C GLN A 212 18.05 3.95 1.57
N ALA A 213 19.07 4.11 0.73
CA ALA A 213 19.75 3.02 0.07
C ALA A 213 21.21 2.99 0.52
N PHE A 214 21.70 1.79 0.81
CA PHE A 214 23.07 1.50 1.19
C PHE A 214 23.61 0.42 0.24
N GLU A 215 24.90 0.16 0.30
CA GLU A 215 25.48 -0.98 -0.40
C GLU A 215 24.84 -2.28 0.11
N GLY A 216 24.17 -2.99 -0.81
CA GLY A 216 23.51 -4.28 -0.54
C GLY A 216 22.19 -4.22 0.26
N LYS A 217 21.80 -3.10 0.87
CA LYS A 217 20.55 -3.03 1.65
C LYS A 217 19.87 -1.68 1.49
N TYR A 218 18.58 -1.63 1.76
CA TYR A 218 17.83 -0.38 1.75
C TYR A 218 16.75 -0.40 2.83
N LEU A 219 16.37 0.80 3.27
CA LEU A 219 15.28 1.01 4.21
C LEU A 219 14.05 1.46 3.42
N ALA A 220 12.97 0.69 3.51
CA ALA A 220 11.70 1.03 2.91
C ALA A 220 10.61 1.21 3.96
N GLN A 221 9.74 2.20 3.74
CA GLN A 221 8.50 2.41 4.47
C GLN A 221 7.34 1.91 3.60
N VAL A 222 6.51 1.05 4.18
CA VAL A 222 5.31 0.55 3.53
C VAL A 222 4.10 1.22 4.18
N THR A 223 3.36 1.99 3.40
CA THR A 223 2.19 2.74 3.89
C THR A 223 0.93 2.15 3.29
N LEU A 224 0.01 1.67 4.15
CA LEU A 224 -1.33 1.27 3.74
C LEU A 224 -2.29 2.40 4.11
N ASP A 225 -3.01 2.91 3.12
CA ASP A 225 -3.90 4.05 3.30
C ASP A 225 -5.26 3.75 2.66
N ASN A 226 -6.29 3.75 3.50
CA ASN A 226 -7.64 3.31 3.17
C ASN A 226 -8.57 4.51 2.94
N TRP A 227 -8.90 4.77 1.68
CA TRP A 227 -9.80 5.83 1.24
C TRP A 227 -11.26 5.38 1.17
N ASN A 228 -11.61 4.25 1.78
CA ASN A 228 -12.98 3.80 1.94
C ASN A 228 -13.53 4.25 3.32
N PRO A 229 -14.46 5.22 3.37
CA PRO A 229 -14.98 5.76 4.63
C PRO A 229 -15.77 4.73 5.45
N LEU A 230 -16.23 3.64 4.83
CA LEU A 230 -16.85 2.52 5.54
C LEU A 230 -15.94 1.30 5.62
N GLY A 231 -14.79 1.30 4.95
CA GLY A 231 -13.90 0.14 4.93
C GLY A 231 -13.16 0.04 6.25
N ARG A 232 -13.15 -1.16 6.83
CA ARG A 232 -12.30 -1.49 7.98
C ARG A 232 -11.10 -2.30 7.49
N LEU A 233 -9.90 -1.91 7.91
CA LEU A 233 -8.65 -2.58 7.53
C LEU A 233 -7.94 -3.06 8.80
N ASP A 234 -8.54 -4.05 9.47
CA ASP A 234 -7.97 -4.66 10.67
C ASP A 234 -7.38 -6.02 10.32
N ASN A 235 -6.29 -6.41 10.99
CA ASN A 235 -5.68 -7.75 10.90
C ASN A 235 -5.32 -8.14 9.46
N TRP A 236 -4.91 -7.17 8.64
CA TRP A 236 -4.62 -7.37 7.22
C TRP A 236 -3.39 -8.25 7.01
N ASN A 237 -3.42 -9.06 5.94
CA ASN A 237 -2.27 -9.82 5.44
C ASN A 237 -1.82 -9.27 4.09
N LEU A 238 -0.57 -8.81 4.01
CA LEU A 238 0.04 -8.34 2.77
C LEU A 238 1.09 -9.35 2.28
N THR A 239 1.07 -9.63 0.97
CA THR A 239 2.05 -10.50 0.32
C THR A 239 2.44 -9.94 -1.03
N TRP A 240 3.70 -10.14 -1.41
CA TRP A 240 4.25 -9.81 -2.71
C TRP A 240 5.29 -10.86 -3.10
N GLU A 241 5.89 -10.73 -4.28
CA GLU A 241 6.96 -11.61 -4.74
C GLU A 241 8.21 -10.80 -5.06
N TRP A 242 9.32 -11.14 -4.40
CA TRP A 242 10.64 -10.60 -4.71
C TRP A 242 11.12 -11.06 -6.09
N LYS A 243 11.76 -10.16 -6.84
CA LYS A 243 12.18 -10.41 -8.23
C LYS A 243 13.69 -10.52 -8.36
N ARG A 244 14.46 -10.03 -7.39
CA ARG A 244 15.92 -9.95 -7.47
C ARG A 244 16.61 -10.48 -6.20
N GLY A 245 16.07 -11.55 -5.63
CA GLY A 245 16.66 -12.20 -4.44
C GLY A 245 16.58 -11.35 -3.17
N GLU A 246 15.69 -10.36 -3.14
CA GLU A 246 15.47 -9.53 -1.95
C GLU A 246 14.84 -10.35 -0.80
N PHE A 247 15.09 -9.93 0.43
CA PHE A 247 14.54 -10.56 1.64
C PHE A 247 14.35 -9.53 2.76
N ILE A 248 13.61 -9.90 3.81
CA ILE A 248 13.30 -9.01 4.93
C ILE A 248 14.32 -9.23 6.04
N TYR A 249 15.28 -8.30 6.17
CA TYR A 249 16.26 -8.33 7.26
C TYR A 249 15.62 -7.96 8.61
N SER A 250 14.93 -6.82 8.67
CA SER A 250 14.21 -6.36 9.86
C SER A 250 12.93 -5.62 9.49
N MET A 251 11.99 -5.50 10.43
CA MET A 251 10.69 -4.87 10.22
C MET A 251 10.21 -4.17 11.51
N LYS A 252 9.48 -3.07 11.34
CA LYS A 252 8.75 -2.38 12.41
C LYS A 252 7.34 -2.06 11.93
N GLY A 253 6.36 -2.13 12.83
CA GLY A 253 4.95 -1.84 12.52
C GLY A 253 4.14 -3.01 11.95
N ALA A 254 4.77 -4.15 11.68
CA ALA A 254 4.14 -5.40 11.22
C ALA A 254 5.02 -6.60 11.62
N TYR A 255 4.54 -7.83 11.41
CA TYR A 255 5.31 -9.06 11.62
C TYR A 255 5.16 -10.05 10.47
N THR A 256 6.12 -10.96 10.30
CA THR A 256 6.05 -12.06 9.32
C THR A 256 5.47 -13.31 9.96
N HIS A 257 4.67 -14.09 9.23
CA HIS A 257 4.14 -15.35 9.76
C HIS A 257 5.22 -16.41 10.03
N LEU A 258 6.32 -16.34 9.29
CA LEU A 258 7.47 -17.23 9.43
C LEU A 258 8.71 -16.40 9.73
N LYS A 259 9.49 -16.82 10.72
CA LYS A 259 10.86 -16.34 10.96
C LYS A 259 11.84 -17.45 10.62
N ASP A 260 12.40 -17.38 9.42
CA ASP A 260 13.33 -18.39 8.91
C ASP A 260 14.39 -17.76 8.00
N ALA A 261 15.65 -18.02 8.35
CA ALA A 261 16.85 -17.55 7.64
C ALA A 261 17.45 -18.62 6.71
N SER A 262 16.98 -19.86 6.79
CA SER A 262 17.58 -21.01 6.11
C SER A 262 17.70 -20.82 4.58
N SER A 263 16.66 -20.31 3.94
CA SER A 263 16.65 -20.08 2.49
C SER A 263 17.55 -18.92 2.05
N CYS A 264 17.95 -18.01 2.95
CA CYS A 264 19.01 -17.05 2.65
C CYS A 264 20.40 -17.67 2.80
N ILE A 265 20.62 -18.45 3.87
CA ILE A 265 21.92 -19.06 4.19
C ILE A 265 22.32 -20.07 3.11
N TYR A 266 21.38 -20.92 2.68
CA TYR A 266 21.62 -21.95 1.67
C TYR A 266 21.23 -21.50 0.24
N GLY A 267 20.89 -20.23 0.06
CA GLY A 267 20.46 -19.66 -1.23
C GLY A 267 21.50 -18.73 -1.85
N GLU A 268 21.12 -18.05 -2.93
CA GLU A 268 21.99 -17.08 -3.60
C GLU A 268 22.40 -15.91 -2.68
N ALA A 269 21.55 -15.55 -1.72
CA ALA A 269 21.81 -14.45 -0.80
C ALA A 269 23.13 -14.61 -0.01
N SER A 270 23.50 -15.82 0.43
CA SER A 270 24.77 -16.04 1.15
C SER A 270 26.01 -15.83 0.28
N THR A 271 25.89 -15.95 -1.05
CA THR A 271 27.00 -15.68 -1.97
C THR A 271 27.24 -14.18 -2.17
N PHE A 272 26.17 -13.37 -2.15
CA PHE A 272 26.24 -11.92 -2.34
C PHE A 272 26.51 -11.16 -1.03
N TYR A 273 26.01 -11.65 0.11
CA TYR A 273 26.07 -10.96 1.40
C TYR A 273 27.05 -11.64 2.38
N GLN A 274 28.34 -11.56 2.07
CA GLN A 274 29.39 -12.26 2.84
C GLN A 274 29.61 -11.72 4.26
N SER A 275 29.32 -10.44 4.49
CA SER A 275 29.52 -9.75 5.78
C SER A 275 28.22 -9.57 6.59
N LEU A 276 27.11 -10.14 6.13
CA LEU A 276 25.80 -9.98 6.77
C LEU A 276 25.58 -11.05 7.85
N ASP A 277 25.10 -10.62 9.02
CA ASP A 277 24.64 -11.54 10.05
C ASP A 277 23.25 -12.11 9.69
N PHE A 278 23.24 -13.32 9.13
CA PHE A 278 21.99 -14.01 8.78
C PHE A 278 21.14 -14.41 9.99
N ALA A 279 21.69 -14.44 11.22
CA ALA A 279 20.91 -14.78 12.41
C ALA A 279 19.88 -13.69 12.76
N ALA A 280 20.14 -12.45 12.35
CA ALA A 280 19.24 -11.32 12.54
C ALA A 280 18.11 -11.25 11.49
N VAL A 281 18.18 -12.06 10.43
CA VAL A 281 17.21 -12.02 9.32
C VAL A 281 15.82 -12.45 9.79
N LEU A 282 14.81 -11.68 9.40
CA LEU A 282 13.43 -11.93 9.77
C LEU A 282 12.75 -12.92 8.83
N ASN A 283 12.86 -12.76 7.51
CA ASN A 283 12.19 -13.66 6.57
C ASN A 283 12.89 -13.72 5.21
N CYS A 284 13.22 -14.93 4.78
CA CYS A 284 13.92 -15.24 3.53
C CYS A 284 13.03 -15.83 2.43
N GLN A 285 11.70 -15.82 2.62
CA GLN A 285 10.80 -16.36 1.60
C GLN A 285 10.72 -15.38 0.43
N ARG A 286 10.79 -15.91 -0.80
CA ARG A 286 10.56 -15.12 -2.01
C ARG A 286 9.17 -14.49 -2.05
N ARG A 287 8.20 -15.09 -1.35
CA ARG A 287 6.83 -14.60 -1.21
C ARG A 287 6.46 -14.48 0.28
N PRO A 288 6.92 -13.44 0.98
CA PRO A 288 6.60 -13.28 2.38
C PRO A 288 5.11 -12.96 2.56
N VAL A 289 4.56 -13.34 3.71
CA VAL A 289 3.27 -12.83 4.19
C VAL A 289 3.54 -12.05 5.46
N ILE A 290 3.22 -10.75 5.42
CA ILE A 290 3.31 -9.86 6.56
C ILE A 290 1.90 -9.56 7.07
N ALA A 291 1.75 -9.44 8.38
CA ALA A 291 0.49 -9.21 9.05
C ALA A 291 0.54 -7.99 9.97
N ASP A 292 -0.61 -7.37 10.14
CA ASP A 292 -0.84 -6.27 11.08
C ASP A 292 -0.49 -6.66 12.52
N LEU A 293 -0.02 -5.71 13.34
CA LEU A 293 0.23 -5.95 14.76
C LEU A 293 -1.10 -6.01 15.52
N PRO A 294 -1.35 -7.04 16.35
CA PRO A 294 -2.55 -7.06 17.18
C PRO A 294 -2.54 -5.85 18.11
N GLN A 295 -3.70 -5.19 18.29
CA GLN A 295 -3.84 -4.00 19.15
C GLN A 295 -3.32 -4.19 20.60
N ASN A 296 -3.16 -5.43 21.04
CA ASN A 296 -2.67 -5.80 22.37
C ASN A 296 -1.19 -6.26 22.39
N ALA A 297 -0.44 -6.10 21.30
CA ALA A 297 0.99 -6.41 21.29
C ALA A 297 1.75 -5.36 22.15
N PRO A 298 2.65 -5.79 23.06
CA PRO A 298 3.53 -4.86 23.76
C PRO A 298 4.30 -4.01 22.75
N LYS A 299 4.21 -2.68 22.86
CA LYS A 299 5.06 -1.79 22.05
C LYS A 299 6.53 -2.16 22.31
N PRO A 300 7.36 -2.41 21.29
CA PRO A 300 8.76 -2.66 21.52
C PRO A 300 9.40 -1.37 22.07
N SER A 301 9.69 -1.36 23.36
CA SER A 301 10.46 -0.31 23.99
C SER A 301 11.88 -0.34 23.45
N SER A 302 12.37 0.85 23.10
CA SER A 302 13.76 1.11 22.73
C SER A 302 14.72 0.65 23.82
N SER A 303 15.76 -0.07 23.40
CA SER A 303 17.04 -0.29 24.09
C SER A 303 17.01 -0.82 25.53
N SER A 304 17.34 -2.10 25.70
CA SER A 304 18.34 -2.50 26.69
C SER A 304 19.03 -3.79 26.26
N SER A 305 20.34 -3.71 26.12
CA SER A 305 21.25 -4.84 26.09
C SER A 305 21.10 -5.64 27.38
N SER A 306 20.72 -6.92 27.29
CA SER A 306 21.01 -7.87 28.36
C SER A 306 21.36 -9.22 27.75
N SER A 307 22.62 -9.58 27.95
CA SER A 307 23.18 -10.89 27.69
C SER A 307 22.54 -11.93 28.62
N ARG A 308 21.94 -12.98 28.05
CA ARG A 308 21.78 -14.26 28.76
C ARG A 308 21.74 -15.44 27.80
N SER A 309 22.62 -16.40 28.07
CA SER A 309 22.92 -17.63 27.35
C SER A 309 21.76 -18.66 27.40
N PRO A 310 21.84 -19.76 26.62
CA PRO A 310 20.69 -20.43 26.01
C PRO A 310 20.05 -21.50 26.89
N GLY A 311 18.72 -21.59 26.83
CA GLY A 311 17.94 -22.68 27.39
C GLY A 311 16.45 -22.39 27.30
N HIS A 312 15.73 -23.35 26.71
CA HIS A 312 14.28 -23.39 26.45
C HIS A 312 13.78 -22.67 25.20
N GLU A 313 13.46 -23.48 24.18
CA GLU A 313 12.49 -23.13 23.14
C GLU A 313 11.15 -22.75 23.77
N PRO A 314 10.55 -21.61 23.41
CA PRO A 314 9.12 -21.42 23.59
C PRO A 314 8.43 -21.90 22.32
N HIS A 315 7.81 -23.08 22.40
CA HIS A 315 6.66 -23.37 21.55
C HIS A 315 5.62 -22.26 21.80
N SER A 316 5.56 -21.30 20.89
CA SER A 316 4.53 -20.26 20.87
C SER A 316 3.19 -20.90 20.54
N SER A 317 2.49 -21.37 21.57
CA SER A 317 1.06 -21.64 21.50
C SER A 317 0.32 -20.31 21.59
N LEU A 318 -0.08 -19.76 20.43
CA LEU A 318 -1.04 -18.66 20.36
C LEU A 318 -2.33 -19.07 21.10
N PRO A 319 -3.01 -18.15 21.80
CA PRO A 319 -4.31 -18.43 22.40
C PRO A 319 -5.32 -18.87 21.31
N PRO A 320 -6.26 -19.79 21.60
CA PRO A 320 -7.19 -20.32 20.60
C PRO A 320 -7.95 -19.25 19.80
N THR A 321 -8.29 -18.14 20.46
CA THR A 321 -8.99 -16.98 19.88
C THR A 321 -8.20 -16.28 18.76
N GLU A 322 -6.87 -16.31 18.81
CA GLU A 322 -5.98 -15.69 17.80
C GLU A 322 -5.70 -16.64 16.62
N LEU A 323 -5.82 -17.95 16.86
CA LEU A 323 -5.79 -18.97 15.81
C LEU A 323 -7.08 -18.96 14.97
N GLU A 324 -8.23 -18.67 15.58
CA GLU A 324 -9.54 -18.52 14.92
C GLU A 324 -9.57 -17.31 13.96
N ASP A 325 -9.03 -16.15 14.37
CA ASP A 325 -9.02 -14.93 13.57
C ASP A 325 -8.19 -15.08 12.28
N ARG A 326 -7.14 -15.92 12.33
CA ARG A 326 -6.32 -16.30 11.17
C ARG A 326 -7.03 -17.24 10.18
N ARG A 327 -8.15 -17.86 10.56
CA ARG A 327 -8.96 -18.71 9.65
C ARG A 327 -9.92 -17.91 8.78
N ARG A 328 -10.02 -16.59 8.92
CA ARG A 328 -10.80 -15.76 7.98
C ARG A 328 -10.15 -15.75 6.60
N PRO A 329 -10.83 -16.21 5.54
CA PRO A 329 -10.36 -15.97 4.18
C PRO A 329 -10.44 -14.46 3.93
N GLN A 330 -9.32 -13.74 3.84
CA GLN A 330 -9.35 -12.32 3.50
C GLN A 330 -9.66 -12.15 2.01
N PRO A 331 -10.49 -11.16 1.61
CA PRO A 331 -10.74 -10.90 0.21
C PRO A 331 -9.42 -10.52 -0.49
N ARG A 332 -9.06 -11.28 -1.54
CA ARG A 332 -7.94 -10.92 -2.40
C ARG A 332 -8.35 -9.70 -3.22
N LEU A 333 -7.79 -8.54 -2.88
CA LEU A 333 -8.04 -7.32 -3.63
C LEU A 333 -7.32 -7.38 -4.99
N PRO A 334 -8.01 -7.09 -6.11
CA PRO A 334 -7.37 -7.00 -7.41
C PRO A 334 -6.44 -5.77 -7.42
N LEU A 335 -5.14 -6.04 -7.55
CA LEU A 335 -4.11 -5.01 -7.64
C LEU A 335 -4.07 -4.45 -9.06
N ARG A 336 -4.01 -3.12 -9.19
CA ARG A 336 -3.57 -2.48 -10.45
C ARG A 336 -2.05 -2.57 -10.57
N ALA A 337 -1.52 -2.38 -11.77
CA ALA A 337 -0.08 -2.28 -11.97
C ALA A 337 0.51 -1.17 -11.08
N ALA A 338 1.64 -1.45 -10.44
CA ALA A 338 2.33 -0.48 -9.60
C ALA A 338 2.76 0.73 -10.45
N ALA A 339 2.39 1.93 -10.01
CA ALA A 339 2.86 3.17 -10.61
C ALA A 339 4.09 3.64 -9.84
N LYS A 340 5.16 3.97 -10.56
CA LYS A 340 6.34 4.60 -9.97
C LYS A 340 6.10 6.11 -9.84
N GLY A 341 6.24 6.63 -8.65
CA GLY A 341 6.15 8.07 -8.39
C GLY A 341 7.52 8.72 -8.31
N GLN A 342 7.54 10.04 -8.42
CA GLN A 342 8.73 10.84 -8.15
C GLN A 342 9.08 10.85 -6.64
N PRO A 343 10.34 11.16 -6.30
CA PRO A 343 10.74 11.47 -4.93
C PRO A 343 9.78 12.49 -4.32
N HIS A 344 9.23 12.17 -3.16
CA HIS A 344 8.32 13.05 -2.44
C HIS A 344 8.55 12.93 -0.94
N GLY A 345 8.07 13.92 -0.19
CA GLY A 345 8.14 13.92 1.26
C GLY A 345 7.17 12.89 1.85
N VAL A 346 7.71 11.97 2.64
CA VAL A 346 6.98 10.94 3.37
C VAL A 346 7.07 11.26 4.87
N PRO A 347 5.97 11.15 5.64
CA PRO A 347 6.02 11.30 7.09
C PRO A 347 7.02 10.32 7.69
N GLY A 348 7.97 10.84 8.48
CA GLY A 348 9.06 10.04 9.03
C GLY A 348 8.55 8.94 9.96
N PRO A 349 9.26 7.79 10.04
CA PRO A 349 8.83 6.62 10.80
C PRO A 349 8.84 6.81 12.34
N PHE A 350 9.25 7.98 12.83
CA PHE A 350 9.40 8.30 14.26
C PHE A 350 8.30 9.21 14.82
N GLY A 351 7.28 9.57 14.03
CA GLY A 351 6.08 10.26 14.54
C GLY A 351 6.28 11.71 15.03
N LEU A 352 7.44 12.29 14.80
CA LEU A 352 7.66 13.74 14.86
C LEU A 352 7.40 14.29 13.44
N ASP A 353 7.01 15.56 13.30
CA ASP A 353 6.70 16.25 12.02
C ASP A 353 7.87 16.31 11.01
N ALA A 354 8.89 15.47 11.16
CA ALA A 354 9.98 15.28 10.22
C ALA A 354 9.49 14.58 8.95
N VAL A 355 9.67 15.24 7.81
CA VAL A 355 9.40 14.71 6.48
C VAL A 355 10.70 14.15 5.91
N SER A 356 10.73 12.86 5.57
CA SER A 356 11.86 12.24 4.86
C SER A 356 11.56 12.11 3.38
N THR A 357 12.51 12.45 2.51
CA THR A 357 12.35 12.30 1.06
C THR A 357 12.59 10.84 0.66
N ALA A 358 11.61 10.22 -0.01
CA ALA A 358 11.80 8.89 -0.59
C ALA A 358 12.68 8.96 -1.85
N VAL A 359 13.75 8.15 -1.90
CA VAL A 359 14.65 8.00 -3.05
C VAL A 359 13.91 7.37 -4.24
N ALA A 360 13.00 6.42 -3.96
CA ALA A 360 12.10 5.85 -4.94
C ALA A 360 10.78 5.46 -4.27
N SER A 361 9.67 5.67 -4.98
CA SER A 361 8.34 5.31 -4.48
C SER A 361 7.54 4.56 -5.52
N TRP A 362 6.87 3.50 -5.06
CA TRP A 362 5.88 2.77 -5.84
C TRP A 362 4.54 2.82 -5.12
N GLN A 363 3.48 3.11 -5.86
CA GLN A 363 2.13 3.04 -5.32
C GLN A 363 1.31 2.02 -6.10
N VAL A 364 0.65 1.15 -5.34
CA VAL A 364 -0.37 0.26 -5.86
C VAL A 364 -1.73 0.72 -5.37
N VAL A 365 -2.69 0.77 -6.28
CA VAL A 365 -4.07 1.10 -5.96
C VAL A 365 -4.92 -0.17 -6.11
N CYS A 366 -5.51 -0.58 -5.00
CA CYS A 366 -6.52 -1.62 -4.93
C CYS A 366 -7.89 -0.97 -4.90
N ASN A 367 -8.80 -1.41 -5.76
CA ASN A 367 -10.19 -1.00 -5.65
C ASN A 367 -10.90 -1.97 -4.70
N ILE A 368 -11.51 -1.47 -3.62
CA ILE A 368 -12.37 -2.29 -2.76
C ILE A 368 -13.66 -2.55 -3.53
N THR A 369 -13.64 -3.62 -4.34
CA THR A 369 -14.80 -4.03 -5.13
C THR A 369 -15.85 -4.66 -4.25
N ARG A 370 -17.11 -4.54 -4.68
CA ARG A 370 -18.23 -5.23 -4.04
C ARG A 370 -17.97 -6.74 -3.96
N PRO A 371 -18.58 -7.41 -2.95
CA PRO A 371 -18.64 -8.86 -2.94
C PRO A 371 -19.17 -9.37 -4.27
N LYS A 372 -18.53 -10.42 -4.81
CA LYS A 372 -19.12 -11.20 -5.89
C LYS A 372 -20.44 -11.83 -5.39
N ALA A 373 -21.31 -12.22 -6.31
CA ALA A 373 -22.49 -13.00 -5.94
C ALA A 373 -22.08 -14.20 -5.07
N LYS A 374 -22.83 -14.46 -3.99
CA LYS A 374 -22.56 -15.53 -3.01
C LYS A 374 -21.20 -15.42 -2.29
N ALA A 375 -20.64 -14.22 -2.21
CA ALA A 375 -19.40 -13.93 -1.48
C ALA A 375 -19.57 -12.78 -0.47
N SER A 376 -20.80 -12.49 -0.06
CA SER A 376 -21.10 -11.56 1.04
C SER A 376 -20.61 -12.14 2.36
N ARG A 377 -20.60 -11.31 3.40
CA ARG A 377 -20.05 -11.69 4.72
C ARG A 377 -21.07 -11.63 5.85
N CYS A 378 -22.18 -10.98 5.56
CA CYS A 378 -23.32 -10.85 6.43
C CYS A 378 -24.61 -11.00 5.62
N CYS A 379 -25.66 -11.49 6.28
CA CYS A 379 -26.99 -11.65 5.71
C CYS A 379 -27.97 -10.69 6.38
N VAL A 380 -28.75 -9.95 5.58
CA VAL A 380 -29.85 -9.13 6.09
C VAL A 380 -31.17 -9.88 5.96
N SER A 381 -32.04 -9.75 6.95
CA SER A 381 -33.42 -10.21 6.90
C SER A 381 -34.39 -9.05 7.12
N PHE A 382 -35.49 -9.07 6.40
CA PHE A 382 -36.54 -8.05 6.48
C PHE A 382 -37.78 -8.59 7.16
N SER A 383 -38.36 -7.78 8.03
CA SER A 383 -39.63 -8.08 8.69
C SER A 383 -40.41 -6.79 8.97
N ALA A 384 -41.70 -6.89 9.24
CA ALA A 384 -42.54 -5.74 9.50
C ALA A 384 -43.71 -6.08 10.42
N TYR A 385 -44.23 -5.12 11.17
CA TYR A 385 -45.40 -5.31 12.04
C TYR A 385 -46.66 -5.78 11.29
N TYR A 386 -46.73 -5.53 9.98
CA TYR A 386 -47.87 -5.91 9.12
C TYR A 386 -47.70 -7.27 8.44
N ASN A 387 -46.61 -8.00 8.71
CA ASN A 387 -46.37 -9.34 8.15
C ASN A 387 -45.65 -10.24 9.16
N ASP A 388 -46.27 -11.36 9.51
CA ASP A 388 -45.73 -12.30 10.51
C ASP A 388 -44.47 -13.04 10.02
N SER A 389 -44.17 -13.00 8.72
CA SER A 389 -43.03 -13.68 8.13
C SER A 389 -41.81 -12.77 8.04
N VAL A 390 -40.65 -13.36 8.30
CA VAL A 390 -39.35 -12.77 8.06
C VAL A 390 -38.83 -13.26 6.70
N VAL A 391 -38.40 -12.32 5.86
CA VAL A 391 -37.78 -12.58 4.56
C VAL A 391 -36.26 -12.56 4.73
N PRO A 392 -35.56 -13.71 4.65
CA PRO A 392 -34.10 -13.76 4.73
C PRO A 392 -33.43 -13.31 3.42
N CYS A 393 -32.11 -13.08 3.47
CA CYS A 393 -31.31 -12.90 2.26
C CYS A 393 -31.25 -14.19 1.44
N GLY A 394 -30.75 -14.10 0.20
CA GLY A 394 -30.63 -15.24 -0.71
C GLY A 394 -29.82 -16.42 -0.14
N THR A 395 -30.10 -17.61 -0.66
CA THR A 395 -29.37 -18.83 -0.34
C THR A 395 -27.90 -18.71 -0.73
N CYS A 396 -27.04 -19.35 0.04
CA CYS A 396 -25.58 -19.32 -0.13
C CYS A 396 -24.99 -17.90 -0.17
N ALA A 397 -25.62 -16.91 0.48
CA ALA A 397 -25.16 -15.52 0.47
C ALA A 397 -23.67 -15.36 0.84
N CYS A 398 -23.18 -16.15 1.80
CA CYS A 398 -21.80 -16.15 2.25
C CYS A 398 -20.95 -17.33 1.70
N GLY A 399 -21.45 -18.01 0.69
CA GLY A 399 -20.79 -19.15 0.05
C GLY A 399 -21.27 -20.49 0.61
N CYS A 400 -21.32 -21.49 -0.26
CA CYS A 400 -21.74 -22.85 0.06
C CYS A 400 -20.60 -23.82 -0.25
N ALA A 401 -20.50 -24.90 0.54
CA ALA A 401 -19.59 -25.99 0.25
C ALA A 401 -20.09 -26.83 -0.94
N ASP A 402 -19.16 -27.46 -1.66
CA ASP A 402 -19.49 -28.39 -2.74
C ASP A 402 -20.14 -29.67 -2.18
N GLY A 403 -21.13 -30.21 -2.89
CA GLY A 403 -21.79 -31.48 -2.53
C GLY A 403 -22.94 -31.38 -1.52
N LEU A 404 -23.50 -30.18 -1.29
CA LEU A 404 -24.68 -30.02 -0.44
C LEU A 404 -25.94 -30.67 -1.05
N VAL A 405 -26.76 -31.32 -0.21
CA VAL A 405 -28.07 -31.87 -0.57
C VAL A 405 -29.17 -30.79 -0.48
N CYS A 406 -28.92 -29.61 -1.05
CA CYS A 406 -29.83 -28.49 -1.08
C CYS A 406 -29.64 -27.67 -2.37
N ASP A 407 -30.65 -26.88 -2.74
CA ASP A 407 -30.60 -25.98 -3.88
C ASP A 407 -29.94 -24.65 -3.47
N ALA A 408 -28.81 -24.33 -4.11
CA ALA A 408 -28.02 -23.15 -3.83
C ALA A 408 -28.61 -21.86 -4.43
N ASP A 409 -29.55 -21.96 -5.37
CA ASP A 409 -30.14 -20.85 -6.14
C ASP A 409 -31.65 -20.68 -5.90
N ALA A 410 -32.30 -21.65 -5.25
CA ALA A 410 -33.70 -21.54 -4.87
C ALA A 410 -33.97 -20.35 -3.93
N PRO A 411 -35.14 -19.69 -4.01
CA PRO A 411 -35.53 -18.68 -3.04
C PRO A 411 -35.54 -19.24 -1.62
N PRO A 412 -35.06 -18.47 -0.62
CA PRO A 412 -35.02 -18.94 0.75
C PRO A 412 -36.44 -19.05 1.33
N LEU A 413 -36.65 -20.02 2.22
CA LEU A 413 -37.94 -20.16 2.91
C LEU A 413 -38.18 -18.97 3.84
N LEU A 414 -39.43 -18.51 3.90
CA LEU A 414 -39.85 -17.53 4.90
C LEU A 414 -39.85 -18.14 6.30
N LEU A 415 -39.62 -17.28 7.28
CA LEU A 415 -39.35 -17.71 8.65
C LEU A 415 -40.28 -17.04 9.65
N PRO A 416 -40.59 -17.71 10.77
CA PRO A 416 -41.18 -17.04 11.93
C PRO A 416 -40.10 -16.20 12.63
N SER A 417 -40.51 -15.17 13.37
CA SER A 417 -39.57 -14.20 13.96
C SER A 417 -38.62 -14.83 14.99
N GLU A 418 -39.06 -15.84 15.72
CA GLU A 418 -38.28 -16.56 16.73
C GLU A 418 -37.16 -17.40 16.11
N ALA A 419 -37.26 -17.73 14.81
CA ALA A 419 -36.23 -18.50 14.11
C ALA A 419 -34.95 -17.67 13.84
N LEU A 420 -34.96 -16.35 14.06
CA LEU A 420 -33.79 -15.49 13.94
C LEU A 420 -32.75 -15.70 15.04
N LEU A 421 -33.15 -16.26 16.18
CA LEU A 421 -32.26 -16.60 17.31
C LEU A 421 -31.79 -18.06 17.28
N VAL A 422 -32.10 -18.78 16.21
CA VAL A 422 -31.89 -20.23 16.13
C VAL A 422 -30.81 -20.54 15.08
N PRO A 423 -29.85 -21.43 15.40
CA PRO A 423 -28.82 -21.84 14.45
C PRO A 423 -29.39 -22.39 13.15
N PHE A 424 -28.64 -22.25 12.06
CA PHE A 424 -29.09 -22.59 10.72
C PHE A 424 -29.69 -24.00 10.59
N ASN A 425 -29.05 -25.02 11.17
CA ASN A 425 -29.51 -26.42 11.11
C ASN A 425 -30.93 -26.59 11.66
N ASN A 426 -31.25 -25.89 12.76
CA ASN A 426 -32.56 -25.97 13.42
C ASN A 426 -33.58 -25.01 12.78
N ARG A 427 -33.10 -23.97 12.09
CA ARG A 427 -33.92 -23.01 11.35
C ARG A 427 -34.73 -23.68 10.24
N THR A 428 -34.18 -24.70 9.59
CA THR A 428 -34.87 -25.48 8.53
C THR A 428 -36.14 -26.17 9.05
N ALA A 429 -36.09 -26.76 10.25
CA ALA A 429 -37.27 -27.39 10.85
C ALA A 429 -38.38 -26.37 11.15
N LYS A 430 -38.00 -25.21 11.69
CA LYS A 430 -38.93 -24.09 11.93
C LYS A 430 -39.49 -23.52 10.63
N ALA A 431 -38.69 -23.42 9.58
CA ALA A 431 -39.11 -22.95 8.26
C ALA A 431 -40.18 -23.87 7.64
N LYS A 432 -39.97 -25.21 7.70
CA LYS A 432 -40.94 -26.20 7.23
C LYS A 432 -42.25 -26.14 8.01
N ALA A 433 -42.17 -26.08 9.34
CA ALA A 433 -43.35 -25.95 10.19
C ALA A 433 -44.13 -24.66 9.89
N TRP A 434 -43.42 -23.54 9.73
CA TRP A 434 -44.03 -22.26 9.36
C TRP A 434 -44.68 -22.27 7.98
N ALA A 435 -44.01 -22.87 6.99
CA ALA A 435 -44.58 -23.06 5.66
C ALA A 435 -45.86 -23.89 5.71
N SER A 436 -45.90 -24.96 6.52
CA SER A 436 -47.10 -25.77 6.75
C SER A 436 -48.23 -24.95 7.37
N ILE A 437 -47.94 -24.14 8.41
CA ILE A 437 -48.93 -23.29 9.10
C ILE A 437 -49.47 -22.21 8.15
N LYS A 438 -48.62 -21.62 7.32
CA LYS A 438 -48.99 -20.57 6.36
C LYS A 438 -49.42 -21.11 4.99
N HIS A 439 -49.62 -22.42 4.86
CA HIS A 439 -50.01 -23.11 3.63
C HIS A 439 -49.15 -22.74 2.40
N ARG A 440 -47.83 -22.66 2.59
CA ARG A 440 -46.86 -22.32 1.55
C ARG A 440 -46.18 -23.58 0.99
N PRO A 441 -45.91 -23.64 -0.32
CA PRO A 441 -45.18 -24.75 -0.91
C PRO A 441 -43.74 -24.78 -0.37
N VAL A 442 -43.24 -25.99 -0.13
CA VAL A 442 -41.85 -26.24 0.28
C VAL A 442 -41.14 -26.93 -0.88
N PRO A 443 -40.09 -26.32 -1.48
CA PRO A 443 -39.34 -26.93 -2.57
C PRO A 443 -38.63 -28.23 -2.15
N ASN A 444 -38.45 -29.14 -3.11
CA ASN A 444 -37.63 -30.33 -2.99
C ASN A 444 -36.74 -30.46 -4.25
N PRO A 445 -35.40 -30.33 -4.14
CA PRO A 445 -34.61 -30.17 -2.92
C PRO A 445 -34.88 -28.85 -2.18
N LEU A 446 -34.59 -28.82 -0.88
CA LEU A 446 -34.78 -27.64 -0.04
C LEU A 446 -33.76 -26.55 -0.41
N PRO A 447 -34.11 -25.26 -0.25
CA PRO A 447 -33.14 -24.18 -0.39
C PRO A 447 -32.04 -24.30 0.67
N CYS A 448 -30.80 -24.00 0.25
CA CYS A 448 -29.66 -23.94 1.14
C CYS A 448 -29.75 -22.78 2.14
N GLY A 449 -28.87 -22.79 3.14
CA GLY A 449 -28.72 -21.67 4.07
C GLY A 449 -27.97 -20.49 3.51
N ASP A 450 -27.99 -19.39 4.25
CA ASP A 450 -27.16 -18.21 3.95
C ASP A 450 -25.67 -18.45 4.28
N PHE A 451 -25.37 -19.32 5.25
CA PHE A 451 -24.02 -19.65 5.77
C PHE A 451 -23.21 -18.45 6.26
N CYS A 452 -23.88 -17.38 6.69
CA CYS A 452 -23.23 -16.16 7.14
C CYS A 452 -22.91 -16.18 8.64
N GLY A 453 -21.70 -15.75 9.02
CA GLY A 453 -21.28 -15.61 10.42
C GLY A 453 -21.94 -14.42 11.14
N VAL A 454 -22.44 -13.43 10.39
CA VAL A 454 -23.20 -12.30 10.92
C VAL A 454 -24.54 -12.22 10.23
N SER A 455 -25.60 -12.02 11.01
CA SER A 455 -26.94 -11.77 10.46
C SER A 455 -27.54 -10.51 11.08
N ILE A 456 -28.23 -9.73 10.26
CA ILE A 456 -28.86 -8.47 10.67
C ILE A 456 -30.33 -8.56 10.34
N ASN A 457 -31.20 -8.29 11.31
CA ASN A 457 -32.62 -8.12 11.07
C ASN A 457 -32.96 -6.63 11.05
N TRP A 458 -33.58 -6.20 9.95
CA TRP A 458 -34.22 -4.90 9.82
C TRP A 458 -35.72 -5.09 9.90
N HIS A 459 -36.31 -4.61 11.00
CA HIS A 459 -37.72 -4.77 11.31
C HIS A 459 -38.43 -3.42 11.28
N ILE A 460 -39.45 -3.26 10.44
CA ILE A 460 -40.35 -2.11 10.55
C ILE A 460 -41.26 -2.32 11.75
N TYR A 461 -41.00 -1.58 12.82
CA TYR A 461 -41.63 -1.80 14.12
C TYR A 461 -42.99 -1.10 14.26
N SER A 462 -43.12 0.12 13.75
CA SER A 462 -44.39 0.84 13.76
C SER A 462 -44.46 1.91 12.68
N ASN A 463 -45.67 2.24 12.26
CA ASN A 463 -45.95 3.29 11.29
C ASN A 463 -47.14 4.13 11.79
N TYR A 464 -46.92 5.42 12.04
CA TYR A 464 -47.95 6.33 12.60
C TYR A 464 -48.03 7.62 11.78
N ARG A 465 -48.93 8.53 12.17
CA ARG A 465 -49.28 9.72 11.35
C ARG A 465 -48.07 10.61 11.03
N ASN A 466 -47.23 10.89 12.02
CA ASN A 466 -46.15 11.89 11.91
C ASN A 466 -44.75 11.27 11.77
N GLY A 467 -44.65 9.94 11.79
CA GLY A 467 -43.37 9.24 11.84
C GLY A 467 -43.55 7.72 11.75
N TRP A 468 -42.43 7.02 11.87
CA TRP A 468 -42.38 5.56 11.88
C TRP A 468 -41.08 5.13 12.58
N THR A 469 -41.02 3.87 12.99
CA THR A 469 -39.83 3.32 13.65
C THR A 469 -39.39 2.02 13.01
N ALA A 470 -38.07 1.83 12.95
CA ALA A 470 -37.44 0.57 12.62
C ALA A 470 -36.67 0.04 13.83
N ARG A 471 -36.54 -1.27 13.93
CA ARG A 471 -35.62 -1.93 14.85
C ARG A 471 -34.53 -2.61 14.02
N ILE A 472 -33.29 -2.33 14.38
CA ILE A 472 -32.14 -3.06 13.88
C ILE A 472 -31.70 -4.05 14.96
N THR A 473 -31.44 -5.29 14.58
CA THR A 473 -30.87 -6.31 15.47
C THR A 473 -29.72 -7.00 14.75
N ILE A 474 -28.55 -7.02 15.38
CA ILE A 474 -27.31 -7.57 14.85
C ILE A 474 -26.99 -8.83 15.67
N PHE A 475 -26.80 -9.94 14.98
CA PHE A 475 -26.48 -11.24 15.56
C PHE A 475 -25.09 -11.70 15.12
N ASN A 476 -24.28 -12.08 16.09
CA ASN A 476 -22.96 -12.67 15.89
C ASN A 476 -23.02 -14.18 16.12
N TRP A 477 -22.87 -14.94 15.04
CA TRP A 477 -22.82 -16.40 15.04
C TRP A 477 -21.39 -16.95 15.06
N GLU A 478 -20.40 -16.07 15.18
CA GLU A 478 -18.99 -16.42 15.17
C GLU A 478 -18.45 -16.73 16.57
N GLY A 479 -17.32 -17.43 16.63
CA GLY A 479 -16.64 -17.79 17.88
C GLY A 479 -15.85 -16.65 18.52
N TYR A 480 -15.82 -15.46 17.93
CA TYR A 480 -15.04 -14.31 18.39
C TYR A 480 -15.89 -13.05 18.59
N THR A 481 -15.39 -12.13 19.41
CA THR A 481 -16.04 -10.84 19.69
C THR A 481 -15.72 -9.81 18.60
N PHE A 482 -16.73 -9.11 18.10
CA PHE A 482 -16.50 -7.89 17.31
C PHE A 482 -16.38 -6.69 18.24
N LYS A 483 -15.16 -6.14 18.35
CA LYS A 483 -14.86 -4.93 19.11
C LYS A 483 -15.02 -3.69 18.23
N ASP A 484 -15.58 -2.63 18.79
CA ASP A 484 -15.86 -1.36 18.12
C ASP A 484 -16.62 -1.61 16.81
N TRP A 485 -17.65 -2.46 16.90
CA TRP A 485 -18.45 -2.82 15.73
C TRP A 485 -19.22 -1.59 15.24
N PHE A 486 -19.41 -1.53 13.92
CA PHE A 486 -20.29 -0.54 13.30
C PHE A 486 -21.13 -1.15 12.20
N ALA A 487 -22.28 -0.54 11.94
CA ALA A 487 -23.16 -0.87 10.83
C ALA A 487 -23.51 0.41 10.05
N ALA A 488 -23.52 0.34 8.73
CA ALA A 488 -23.92 1.45 7.89
C ALA A 488 -25.11 1.06 7.03
N VAL A 489 -26.16 1.88 7.03
CA VAL A 489 -27.44 1.57 6.39
C VAL A 489 -27.80 2.65 5.41
N GLN A 490 -27.96 2.28 4.14
CA GLN A 490 -28.30 3.20 3.07
C GLN A 490 -29.80 3.20 2.79
N LEU A 491 -30.45 4.34 2.98
CA LEU A 491 -31.90 4.53 2.77
C LEU A 491 -32.16 5.49 1.61
N ARG A 492 -32.94 5.06 0.61
CA ARG A 492 -33.22 5.88 -0.58
C ARG A 492 -34.13 7.07 -0.28
N ARG A 493 -35.28 6.82 0.34
CA ARG A 493 -36.31 7.84 0.61
C ARG A 493 -36.39 8.24 2.08
N ALA A 494 -36.10 7.31 2.98
CA ALA A 494 -36.23 7.48 4.43
C ALA A 494 -35.12 8.30 5.11
N PHE A 495 -33.96 8.48 4.49
CA PHE A 495 -32.76 9.06 5.13
C PHE A 495 -32.99 10.44 5.74
N GLN A 496 -33.66 11.35 5.01
CA GLN A 496 -33.92 12.71 5.48
C GLN A 496 -34.76 12.71 6.76
N GLY A 497 -35.66 11.74 6.88
CA GLY A 497 -36.53 11.54 8.03
C GLY A 497 -35.86 11.01 9.28
N TYR A 498 -34.60 10.55 9.25
CA TYR A 498 -33.95 10.03 10.46
C TYR A 498 -33.88 11.09 11.56
N GLU A 499 -34.36 10.73 12.76
CA GLU A 499 -34.31 11.57 13.95
C GLU A 499 -33.22 11.11 14.91
N ARG A 500 -33.28 9.86 15.37
CA ARG A 500 -32.31 9.27 16.31
C ARG A 500 -32.35 7.75 16.33
N VAL A 501 -31.29 7.16 16.88
CA VAL A 501 -31.20 5.77 17.30
C VAL A 501 -30.98 5.74 18.82
N TYR A 502 -31.64 4.84 19.55
CA TYR A 502 -31.72 4.96 21.02
C TYR A 502 -30.54 4.31 21.76
N SER A 503 -30.21 3.06 21.44
CA SER A 503 -29.20 2.28 22.17
C SER A 503 -27.83 2.24 21.47
N PHE A 504 -27.71 2.93 20.34
CA PHE A 504 -26.47 3.07 19.56
C PHE A 504 -26.14 4.57 19.43
N ASN A 505 -24.93 4.91 19.01
CA ASN A 505 -24.65 6.23 18.45
C ASN A 505 -24.95 6.18 16.95
N GLY A 506 -25.53 7.26 16.39
CA GLY A 506 -26.01 7.26 15.02
C GLY A 506 -25.80 8.59 14.30
N THR A 507 -25.04 8.54 13.21
CA THR A 507 -24.57 9.70 12.46
C THR A 507 -25.11 9.69 11.03
N LYS A 508 -25.55 10.84 10.53
CA LYS A 508 -25.92 11.00 9.12
C LYS A 508 -24.67 11.25 8.28
N LEU A 509 -24.47 10.45 7.25
CA LEU A 509 -23.41 10.63 6.24
C LEU A 509 -24.05 10.98 4.88
N PRO A 510 -24.45 12.26 4.65
CA PRO A 510 -25.12 12.67 3.42
C PRO A 510 -24.21 12.53 2.18
N GLU A 511 -22.91 12.82 2.35
CA GLU A 511 -21.89 12.70 1.30
C GLU A 511 -21.67 11.25 0.85
N LEU A 512 -22.09 10.28 1.67
CA LEU A 512 -21.97 8.87 1.39
C LEU A 512 -23.31 8.26 0.97
N HIS A 513 -23.89 8.80 -0.10
CA HIS A 513 -25.14 8.32 -0.69
C HIS A 513 -26.30 8.15 0.31
N ASN A 514 -26.48 9.10 1.23
CA ASN A 514 -27.56 9.06 2.22
C ASN A 514 -27.48 7.84 3.17
N THR A 515 -26.30 7.64 3.75
CA THR A 515 -26.02 6.52 4.66
C THR A 515 -26.16 6.95 6.12
N LEU A 516 -26.85 6.14 6.92
CA LEU A 516 -26.85 6.23 8.37
C LEU A 516 -25.74 5.33 8.91
N PHE A 517 -24.86 5.87 9.74
CA PHE A 517 -23.78 5.14 10.38
C PHE A 517 -24.11 4.89 11.84
N PHE A 518 -24.02 3.65 12.29
CA PHE A 518 -24.35 3.22 13.65
C PHE A 518 -23.14 2.56 14.32
N GLU A 519 -22.88 2.91 15.56
CA GLU A 519 -21.82 2.33 16.39
C GLU A 519 -22.34 2.07 17.80
N GLY A 520 -21.72 1.12 18.51
CA GLY A 520 -22.06 0.86 19.90
C GLY A 520 -21.68 2.04 20.81
N LEU A 521 -22.55 2.36 21.76
CA LEU A 521 -22.19 3.28 22.86
C LEU A 521 -21.08 2.66 23.72
N PRO A 522 -20.35 3.45 24.54
CA PRO A 522 -19.37 2.91 25.47
C PRO A 522 -19.96 1.77 26.32
N GLY A 523 -19.35 0.58 26.26
CA GLY A 523 -19.84 -0.64 26.93
C GLY A 523 -20.74 -1.53 26.05
N LEU A 524 -21.34 -0.99 24.99
CA LEU A 524 -22.09 -1.72 23.96
C LEU A 524 -21.31 -1.86 22.63
N ASN A 525 -20.09 -1.33 22.58
CA ASN A 525 -19.16 -1.43 21.45
C ASN A 525 -18.56 -2.84 21.27
N TYR A 526 -18.91 -3.81 22.13
CA TYR A 526 -18.54 -5.22 21.98
C TYR A 526 -19.77 -6.03 21.59
N LEU A 527 -19.72 -6.70 20.44
CA LEU A 527 -20.69 -7.68 20.02
C LEU A 527 -20.11 -9.07 20.29
N MET A 528 -20.58 -9.67 21.38
CA MET A 528 -20.11 -10.94 21.93
C MET A 528 -20.25 -12.11 20.93
N PRO A 529 -19.44 -13.17 21.06
CA PRO A 529 -19.54 -14.36 20.21
C PRO A 529 -20.81 -15.16 20.51
N LEU A 530 -21.02 -16.20 19.72
CA LEU A 530 -21.98 -17.26 20.03
C LEU A 530 -21.67 -17.87 21.41
N SER A 531 -22.71 -18.19 22.17
CA SER A 531 -22.62 -18.84 23.48
C SER A 531 -23.58 -20.02 23.59
N GLU A 532 -23.29 -20.94 24.50
CA GLU A 532 -24.24 -21.99 24.88
C GLU A 532 -25.21 -21.46 25.92
N ASP A 533 -26.51 -21.66 25.67
CA ASP A 533 -27.54 -21.38 26.67
C ASP A 533 -27.51 -22.49 27.74
N LYS A 534 -27.11 -22.10 28.96
CA LYS A 534 -26.99 -23.02 30.10
C LYS A 534 -28.34 -23.41 30.70
N ASP A 535 -29.41 -22.66 30.39
CA ASP A 535 -30.73 -22.84 31.00
C ASP A 535 -31.64 -23.79 30.20
N GLN A 536 -31.26 -24.16 28.97
CA GLN A 536 -31.97 -25.14 28.15
C GLN A 536 -31.27 -26.50 28.20
N SER A 537 -31.98 -27.54 28.66
CA SER A 537 -31.52 -28.92 28.70
C SER A 537 -31.14 -29.40 27.29
N GLY A 538 -29.84 -29.39 27.00
CA GLY A 538 -29.26 -29.76 25.70
C GLY A 538 -28.36 -28.69 25.05
N GLY A 539 -28.15 -27.53 25.69
CA GLY A 539 -27.16 -26.54 25.24
C GLY A 539 -27.45 -25.96 23.85
N SER A 540 -28.56 -25.22 23.70
CA SER A 540 -28.82 -24.53 22.42
C SER A 540 -27.81 -23.40 22.22
N ARG A 541 -27.18 -23.35 21.04
CA ARG A 541 -26.26 -22.26 20.65
C ARG A 541 -27.07 -21.00 20.35
N VAL A 542 -26.76 -19.90 21.03
CA VAL A 542 -27.40 -18.59 20.90
C VAL A 542 -26.36 -17.58 20.40
N PRO A 543 -26.70 -16.70 19.43
CA PRO A 543 -25.77 -15.70 18.95
C PRO A 543 -25.62 -14.56 19.97
N GLY A 544 -24.45 -13.93 19.99
CA GLY A 544 -24.33 -12.61 20.62
C GLY A 544 -25.23 -11.62 19.89
N LYS A 545 -25.86 -10.70 20.63
CA LYS A 545 -26.93 -9.85 20.09
C LYS A 545 -26.76 -8.41 20.53
N GLN A 546 -26.88 -7.49 19.57
CA GLN A 546 -27.06 -6.06 19.81
C GLN A 546 -28.33 -5.59 19.10
N GLN A 547 -29.12 -4.73 19.75
CA GLN A 547 -30.37 -4.23 19.18
C GLN A 547 -30.59 -2.77 19.51
N SER A 548 -31.26 -2.05 18.60
CA SER A 548 -31.68 -0.69 18.84
C SER A 548 -32.91 -0.35 18.01
N VAL A 549 -33.67 0.64 18.49
CA VAL A 549 -34.79 1.24 17.76
C VAL A 549 -34.31 2.54 17.13
N ILE A 550 -34.82 2.81 15.94
CA ILE A 550 -34.51 3.98 15.12
C ILE A 550 -35.83 4.70 14.83
N SER A 551 -35.90 6.00 15.12
CA SER A 551 -37.08 6.82 14.84
C SER A 551 -36.89 7.69 13.60
N PHE A 552 -37.97 7.80 12.84
CA PHE A 552 -38.01 8.59 11.61
C PHE A 552 -39.25 9.49 11.60
N THR A 553 -39.08 10.75 11.20
CA THR A 553 -40.15 11.70 10.94
C THR A 553 -40.61 11.65 9.48
N LYS A 554 -41.93 11.76 9.28
CA LYS A 554 -42.52 11.92 7.94
C LYS A 554 -42.51 13.38 7.45
N LYS A 555 -42.24 14.34 8.34
CA LYS A 555 -42.24 15.78 8.00
C LYS A 555 -41.23 16.12 6.91
N LEU A 556 -40.06 15.47 6.93
CA LEU A 556 -38.97 15.67 5.98
C LEU A 556 -38.99 14.67 4.82
N THR A 557 -40.01 13.80 4.76
CA THR A 557 -40.12 12.75 3.74
C THR A 557 -41.57 12.69 3.22
N PRO A 558 -42.04 13.76 2.54
CA PRO A 558 -43.42 13.81 2.07
C PRO A 558 -43.70 12.67 1.08
N GLY A 559 -44.85 12.01 1.24
CA GLY A 559 -45.26 10.89 0.38
C GLY A 559 -44.44 9.62 0.57
N ILE A 560 -43.77 9.43 1.72
CA ILE A 560 -43.11 8.17 2.06
C ILE A 560 -44.16 7.08 2.35
N ASP A 561 -44.01 5.94 1.70
CA ASP A 561 -44.88 4.78 1.84
C ASP A 561 -44.10 3.59 2.41
N ILE A 562 -44.33 3.35 3.70
CA ILE A 562 -43.65 2.30 4.46
C ILE A 562 -44.15 0.90 4.09
N GLU A 563 -45.40 0.78 3.65
CA GLU A 563 -46.00 -0.50 3.25
C GLU A 563 -45.61 -0.86 1.81
N ALA A 564 -45.38 0.14 0.95
CA ALA A 564 -44.81 -0.07 -0.38
C ALA A 564 -43.30 -0.38 -0.37
N GLY A 565 -42.63 -0.15 0.78
CA GLY A 565 -41.25 -0.58 1.00
C GLY A 565 -40.21 0.51 1.22
N ASP A 566 -40.61 1.79 1.30
CA ASP A 566 -39.66 2.91 1.42
C ASP A 566 -38.87 2.92 2.74
N GLY A 567 -39.35 2.17 3.74
CA GLY A 567 -38.68 2.02 5.03
C GLY A 567 -37.56 0.98 5.03
N PHE A 568 -37.40 0.19 3.96
CA PHE A 568 -36.36 -0.83 3.88
C PHE A 568 -35.05 -0.26 3.30
N PRO A 569 -33.89 -0.71 3.81
CA PRO A 569 -32.60 -0.26 3.31
C PRO A 569 -32.33 -0.81 1.92
N SER A 570 -31.69 0.02 1.11
CA SER A 570 -31.19 -0.41 -0.20
C SER A 570 -29.82 -1.09 -0.11
N ARG A 571 -29.07 -0.81 0.97
CA ARG A 571 -27.80 -1.46 1.31
C ARG A 571 -27.56 -1.46 2.80
N VAL A 572 -26.82 -2.45 3.25
CA VAL A 572 -26.34 -2.57 4.62
C VAL A 572 -24.88 -3.01 4.58
N TYR A 573 -24.06 -2.36 5.39
CA TYR A 573 -22.67 -2.71 5.61
C TYR A 573 -22.48 -3.06 7.08
N PHE A 574 -21.68 -4.07 7.37
CA PHE A 574 -21.26 -4.42 8.73
C PHE A 574 -19.74 -4.49 8.78
N ASN A 575 -19.11 -3.70 9.65
CA ASN A 575 -17.66 -3.58 9.74
C ASN A 575 -16.95 -3.40 8.37
N GLY A 576 -17.61 -2.68 7.46
CA GLY A 576 -17.11 -2.35 6.13
C GLY A 576 -17.33 -3.37 5.03
N GLU A 577 -17.96 -4.51 5.33
CA GLU A 577 -18.34 -5.49 4.33
C GLU A 577 -19.82 -5.33 3.94
N GLU A 578 -20.13 -5.37 2.64
CA GLU A 578 -21.51 -5.26 2.12
C GLU A 578 -22.28 -6.56 2.37
N CYS A 579 -23.43 -6.46 3.05
CA CYS A 579 -24.28 -7.60 3.36
C CYS A 579 -25.20 -7.95 2.18
N ALA A 580 -25.56 -9.24 2.07
CA ALA A 580 -26.60 -9.67 1.15
C ALA A 580 -27.97 -9.23 1.66
N LEU A 581 -28.77 -8.57 0.82
CA LEU A 581 -30.14 -8.16 1.14
C LEU A 581 -31.14 -9.18 0.56
N PRO A 582 -32.35 -9.29 1.16
CA PRO A 582 -33.46 -10.00 0.54
C PRO A 582 -33.82 -9.43 -0.83
N THR A 583 -34.22 -10.29 -1.76
CA THR A 583 -34.77 -9.88 -3.07
C THR A 583 -36.18 -9.30 -2.94
N ASP A 584 -36.90 -9.73 -1.91
CA ASP A 584 -38.28 -9.36 -1.65
C ASP A 584 -38.41 -8.68 -0.28
N ILE A 585 -39.42 -7.83 -0.16
CA ILE A 585 -39.82 -7.22 1.10
C ILE A 585 -41.08 -7.90 1.64
N PRO A 586 -41.30 -7.92 2.96
CA PRO A 586 -42.59 -8.29 3.53
C PRO A 586 -43.68 -7.41 2.93
N ARG A 587 -44.78 -8.02 2.48
CA ARG A 587 -45.96 -7.30 1.97
C ARG A 587 -47.09 -7.36 2.99
N ALA A 588 -47.91 -6.33 3.09
CA ALA A 588 -49.15 -6.40 3.85
C ALA A 588 -50.04 -7.49 3.25
N ASP A 589 -50.58 -8.38 4.08
CA ASP A 589 -51.55 -9.37 3.62
C ASP A 589 -52.79 -8.64 3.08
N ALA A 590 -53.17 -8.92 1.83
CA ALA A 590 -54.36 -8.36 1.19
C ALA A 590 -55.67 -8.62 1.97
N GLY A 591 -55.65 -9.53 2.95
CA GLY A 591 -56.79 -9.94 3.77
C GLY A 591 -57.21 -8.98 4.89
N ARG A 592 -56.46 -7.91 5.19
CA ARG A 592 -56.88 -6.92 6.22
C ARG A 592 -57.66 -5.71 5.67
N ALA A 593 -57.77 -5.56 4.35
CA ALA A 593 -58.47 -4.44 3.73
C ALA A 593 -60.02 -4.59 3.66
N ILE A 594 -60.60 -5.73 4.08
CA ILE A 594 -62.05 -6.02 3.90
C ILE A 594 -62.87 -5.99 5.21
N ALA A 595 -62.25 -5.79 6.38
CA ALA A 595 -62.99 -5.80 7.66
C ALA A 595 -63.58 -4.43 8.10
N ALA A 596 -63.56 -3.39 7.25
CA ALA A 596 -64.02 -2.04 7.61
C ALA A 596 -65.06 -1.43 6.64
N SER A 597 -65.76 -2.23 5.83
CA SER A 597 -66.80 -1.72 4.91
C SER A 597 -68.07 -2.58 4.79
N LEU A 598 -68.36 -3.43 5.78
CA LEU A 598 -69.66 -4.12 5.88
C LEU A 598 -70.45 -3.65 7.11
N SER A 599 -70.67 -2.34 7.18
CA SER A 599 -71.76 -1.75 7.94
C SER A 599 -72.18 -0.47 7.26
N TRP A 600 -73.03 -0.60 6.24
CA TRP A 600 -74.10 0.33 5.85
C TRP A 600 -74.58 -0.04 4.45
N PHE A 601 -75.74 -0.69 4.38
CA PHE A 601 -76.82 -0.47 3.41
C PHE A 601 -77.86 -1.58 3.59
N ARG A 602 -78.79 -1.35 4.52
CA ARG A 602 -80.09 -2.04 4.54
C ARG A 602 -81.16 -0.97 4.61
N SER A 603 -81.72 -0.62 3.46
CA SER A 603 -82.92 0.19 3.31
C SER A 603 -83.55 -0.12 1.96
N ARG A 604 -84.40 -1.15 1.95
CA ARG A 604 -85.72 -1.18 1.31
C ARG A 604 -86.48 -2.40 1.81
#